data_AF-A0A943GGY8-F1
#
_entry.id   AF-A0A943GGY8-F1
#
_cell.length_a   1.000
_cell.length_b   1.000
_cell.length_c   1.000
_cell.angle_alpha   90.00
_cell.angle_beta   90.00
_cell.angle_gamma   90.00
#
_symmetry.space_group_name_H-M   'P 1'
#
loop_
_entity.id
_entity.type
_entity.pdbx_description
1 polymer ?
#
loop_
_entity_poly.entity_id
_entity_poly.type
_entity_poly.pdbx_seq_one_letter_code
_entity_poly.pdbx_strand_id
1 'polypeptide(L)' 'MKKCLYCKRELDKDYLVNKIGEFCSEEHYDEYLKSLSKEEYIELQHSLCVCSDD' A
#
# COMPACT_ATOMS: atom_id res chain seq x y z
N MET A 1 -9.17 -3.46 14.14
CA MET A 1 -9.19 -4.55 13.14
C MET A 1 -8.45 -4.04 11.92
N LYS A 2 -7.39 -4.75 11.53
CA LYS A 2 -6.57 -4.40 10.36
C LYS A 2 -7.28 -4.87 9.11
N LYS A 3 -7.21 -4.11 8.02
CA LYS A 3 -7.90 -4.44 6.77
C LYS A 3 -6.97 -4.29 5.59
N CYS A 4 -7.10 -5.19 4.62
CA CYS A 4 -6.37 -5.12 3.37
C CYS A 4 -6.68 -3.80 2.66
N LEU A 5 -5.66 -3.03 2.31
CA LEU A 5 -5.84 -1.74 1.65
C LEU A 5 -6.51 -1.89 0.27
N TYR A 6 -6.28 -3.02 -0.41
CA TYR A 6 -6.90 -3.36 -1.69
C TYR A 6 -8.33 -3.92 -1.54
N CYS A 7 -8.48 -5.16 -1.06
CA CYS A 7 -9.76 -5.87 -1.06
C CYS A 7 -10.66 -5.60 0.16
N LYS A 8 -10.21 -4.75 1.09
CA LYS A 8 -10.94 -4.33 2.32
C LYS A 8 -11.35 -5.45 3.29
N ARG A 9 -10.91 -6.69 3.05
CA ARG A 9 -11.12 -7.83 3.97
C ARG A 9 -10.32 -7.63 5.25
N GLU A 10 -10.84 -8.16 6.34
CA GLU A 10 -10.14 -8.16 7.63
C GLU A 10 -8.91 -9.05 7.57
N LEU A 11 -7.82 -8.56 8.16
CA LEU A 11 -6.55 -9.25 8.28
C LEU A 11 -6.47 -9.88 9.66
N ASP A 12 -6.17 -11.18 9.69
CA ASP A 12 -6.10 -11.95 10.93
C ASP A 12 -4.65 -12.05 11.44
N LYS A 13 -3.86 -13.01 10.91
CA LYS A 13 -2.50 -13.31 11.40
C LYS A 13 -1.42 -13.27 10.33
N ASP A 14 -1.69 -13.76 9.12
CA ASP A 14 -0.73 -13.83 8.01
C ASP A 14 -1.04 -12.74 6.99
N TYR A 15 -0.46 -11.56 7.20
CA TYR A 15 -0.63 -10.42 6.32
C TYR A 15 0.68 -9.65 6.19
N LEU A 16 0.84 -9.00 5.04
CA LEU A 16 2.01 -8.19 4.73
C LEU A 16 1.79 -6.77 5.25
N VAL A 17 2.81 -6.22 5.90
CA VAL A 17 2.85 -4.84 6.35
C VAL A 17 4.06 -4.17 5.72
N ASN A 18 3.84 -3.06 5.03
CA ASN A 18 4.91 -2.23 4.48
C ASN A 18 4.63 -0.75 4.76
N LYS A 19 5.48 0.15 4.23
CA LYS A 19 5.33 1.61 4.43
C LYS A 19 4.05 2.18 3.80
N ILE A 20 3.43 1.47 2.86
CA ILE A 20 2.23 1.90 2.14
C ILE A 20 0.96 1.46 2.88
N GLY A 21 0.96 0.25 3.44
CA GLY A 21 -0.19 -0.25 4.20
C GLY A 21 -0.11 -1.75 4.50
N GLU A 22 -1.28 -2.32 4.74
CA GLU A 22 -1.46 -3.71 5.14
C GLU A 22 -2.21 -4.48 4.05
N PHE A 23 -1.72 -5.66 3.67
CA PHE A 23 -2.22 -6.43 2.52
C PHE A 23 -2.34 -7.92 2.85
N CYS A 24 -3.31 -8.60 2.24
CA CYS A 24 -3.46 -10.06 2.41
C CYS A 24 -2.29 -10.85 1.79
N SER A 25 -1.68 -10.31 0.72
CA SER A 25 -0.67 -10.98 -0.09
C SER A 25 0.09 -9.95 -0.92
N GLU A 26 1.22 -10.36 -1.50
CA GLU A 26 2.00 -9.52 -2.40
C GLU A 26 1.23 -9.19 -3.67
N GLU A 27 0.41 -10.13 -4.16
CA GLU A 27 -0.51 -9.91 -5.28
C GLU A 27 -1.46 -8.74 -5.03
N HIS A 28 -2.07 -8.65 -3.84
CA HIS A 28 -2.95 -7.53 -3.50
C HIS A 28 -2.21 -6.20 -3.37
N TYR A 29 -0.92 -6.24 -3.01
CA TYR A 29 -0.09 -5.04 -3.00
C TYR A 29 0.18 -4.56 -4.43
N ASP A 30 0.53 -5.47 -5.33
CA ASP A 30 0.80 -5.18 -6.74
C ASP A 30 -0.47 -4.64 -7.45
N GLU A 31 -1.63 -5.27 -7.21
CA GLU A 31 -2.91 -4.83 -7.74
C GLU A 31 -3.36 -3.48 -7.16
N TYR A 32 -3.05 -3.20 -5.89
CA TYR A 32 -3.29 -1.87 -5.32
C TYR A 32 -2.48 -0.81 -6.07
N LEU A 33 -1.19 -1.02 -6.28
CA LEU A 33 -0.35 -0.07 -7.02
C LEU A 33 -0.87 0.18 -8.44
N LYS A 34 -1.31 -0.87 -9.15
CA LYS A 34 -1.91 -0.75 -10.49
C LYS A 34 -3.27 -0.05 -10.49
N SER A 35 -4.01 -0.13 -9.39
CA SER A 35 -5.31 0.53 -9.25
C SER A 35 -5.20 2.04 -9.02
N LEU A 36 -4.02 2.53 -8.64
CA LEU A 36 -3.79 3.95 -8.43
C LEU A 36 -3.78 4.70 -9.76
N SER A 37 -4.39 5.89 -9.75
CA SER A 37 -4.16 6.87 -10.79
C SER A 37 -2.69 7.29 -10.81
N LYS A 38 -2.24 7.82 -11.95
CA LYS A 38 -0.86 8.31 -12.09
C LYS A 38 -0.50 9.32 -10.98
N GLU A 39 -1.40 10.23 -10.65
CA GLU A 39 -1.20 11.25 -9.61
C GLU A 39 -1.06 10.60 -8.22
N GLU A 40 -2.00 9.74 -7.83
CA GLU A 40 -1.95 9.00 -6.57
C GLU A 40 -0.67 8.17 -6.42
N TYR A 41 -0.23 7.51 -7.49
CA TYR A 41 1.02 6.73 -7.49
C TYR A 41 2.26 7.62 -7.32
N ILE A 42 2.25 8.82 -7.93
CA ILE A 42 3.32 9.81 -7.76
C ILE A 42 3.34 10.31 -6.31
N GLU A 43 2.20 10.70 -5.74
CA GLU A 43 2.11 11.13 -4.34
C GLU A 43 2.56 10.04 -3.38
N LEU A 44 2.17 8.78 -3.65
CA LEU A 44 2.62 7.64 -2.87
C LEU A 44 4.14 7.52 -2.92
N GLN A 45 4.76 7.58 -4.11
CA GLN A 45 6.22 7.54 -4.23
C GLN A 45 6.90 8.72 -3.53
N HIS A 46 6.34 9.92 -3.62
CA HIS A 46 6.85 11.09 -2.88
C HIS A 46 6.80 10.88 -1.37
N SER A 47 5.74 10.27 -0.85
CA SER A 47 5.62 9.97 0.59
C SER A 47 6.65 8.94 1.09
N LEU A 48 7.13 8.07 0.19
CA LEU A 48 8.13 7.03 0.48
C LEU A 48 9.56 7.48 0.23
N CYS A 49 9.73 8.50 -0.62
CA CYS A 49 11.02 9.08 -0.97
C CYS A 49 11.57 9.80 0.25
N VAL A 50 12.77 9.39 0.67
CA VAL A 50 13.48 9.97 1.82
C VAL A 50 14.12 11.33 1.48
N CYS A 51 13.95 11.83 0.25
CA CYS A 51 14.48 13.11 -0.23
C CYS A 51 13.57 14.28 0.13
N SER A 52 13.05 14.30 1.35
CA SER A 52 12.48 15.50 1.97
C SER A 52 13.35 15.87 3.16
N ASP A 53 14.59 16.27 2.87
CA ASP A 53 15.39 17.10 3.76
C ASP A 53 15.94 18.25 2.89
N ASP A 54 15.46 19.46 3.24
CA ASP A 54 15.69 20.81 2.70
C ASP A 54 14.99 21.24 1.38
#